data_AF-A0A7X3V9F6-F1
#
_entry.id   AF-A0A7X3V9F6-F1
#
_cell.length_a   1.000
_cell.length_b   1.000
_cell.length_c   1.000
_cell.angle_alpha   90.00
_cell.angle_beta   90.00
_cell.angle_gamma   90.00
#
_symmetry.space_group_name_H-M   'P 1'
#
loop_
_entity.id
_entity.type
_entity.pdbx_description
1 polymer ?
#
loop_
_entity_poly.entity_id
_entity_poly.type
_entity_poly.pdbx_seq_one_letter_code
_entity_poly.pdbx_strand_id
1 'polypeptide(L)'
;MAVERLQKILSNAGVASRRSAEAMIVAGRVAVNGKTLDTLGARADPEKDEITVDGTPVLRERYRYVALHKPTGVLSSTSDDRGRPTVVSLVEIEGATLRPVGRLDLESEGLILLTNDGALTELLTHPRHEVQKEYLVAIDQPLGKKGRERLVRGVRHEGERLKADSVQLVSPVGSTGQPDARWLLITLHGGRKREIRRMLSVVGRRVVTLRRIRIGPLALGTLALGESRELTPEEVEALYDAAKRERKQLRGSMAEAPGMDFRYPHPIAIDGPAASGKSTLARALVERFGYVLLDTGLMYRAVALAALRAEAPANDAAACAELARSGLLRLAVEDREARVLLGEEDVTDQLRASEVEGAVSDYAAIAEVRRELVAQQRLFAAQQPSLLVGRDIGSVVLKDAPVKLYLQASEEVRAQRRGEQAAEWGSQQSASEAGRDISGRDTTDSTRAASPLVEPEGAIVIDTGELDADAMIARAIEAIEERTR
;
A
#
# COMPACT_ATOMS: atom_id res chain seq x y z
N MET A 1 15.23 12.39 23.35
CA MET A 1 14.58 11.09 23.59
C MET A 1 14.61 10.79 25.10
N ALA A 2 13.81 9.85 25.57
CA ALA A 2 13.38 9.79 26.97
C ALA A 2 14.06 8.67 27.77
N VAL A 3 14.36 8.95 29.05
CA VAL A 3 14.84 7.99 30.05
C VAL A 3 13.91 6.76 30.09
N GLU A 4 14.48 5.57 29.96
CA GLU A 4 13.76 4.30 29.87
C GLU A 4 13.91 3.46 31.14
N ARG A 5 12.93 2.59 31.42
CA ARG A 5 13.03 1.64 32.54
C ARG A 5 14.18 0.64 32.31
N LEU A 6 14.97 0.38 33.34
CA LEU A 6 16.18 -0.43 33.24
C LEU A 6 15.91 -1.86 32.75
N GLN A 7 14.82 -2.51 33.20
CA GLN A 7 14.45 -3.84 32.71
C GLN A 7 14.03 -3.85 31.22
N LYS A 8 13.61 -2.71 30.68
CA LYS A 8 13.31 -2.56 29.24
C LYS A 8 14.61 -2.44 28.46
N ILE A 9 15.58 -1.66 28.96
CA ILE A 9 16.89 -1.50 28.33
C ILE A 9 17.63 -2.85 28.27
N LEU A 10 17.73 -3.55 29.41
CA LEU A 10 18.35 -4.88 29.48
C LEU A 10 17.66 -5.90 28.57
N SER A 11 16.33 -5.84 28.48
CA SER A 11 15.57 -6.72 27.60
C SER A 11 15.74 -6.40 26.11
N ASN A 12 16.01 -5.14 25.76
CA ASN A 12 16.23 -4.73 24.38
C ASN A 12 17.68 -5.00 23.95
N ALA A 13 18.62 -5.00 24.90
CA ALA A 13 20.03 -5.34 24.69
C ALA A 13 20.30 -6.86 24.70
N GLY A 14 19.27 -7.70 24.56
CA GLY A 14 19.42 -9.16 24.51
C GLY A 14 19.78 -9.85 25.83
N VAL A 15 20.03 -9.11 26.92
CA VAL A 15 20.56 -9.66 28.18
C VAL A 15 19.61 -10.66 28.85
N ALA A 16 18.30 -10.36 28.90
CA ALA A 16 17.28 -11.27 29.42
C ALA A 16 15.84 -10.89 29.04
N SER A 17 14.86 -11.74 29.37
CA SER A 17 13.45 -11.34 29.34
C SER A 17 13.18 -10.20 30.34
N ARG A 18 12.14 -9.38 30.14
CA ARG A 18 11.81 -8.28 31.08
C ARG A 18 11.68 -8.76 32.54
N ARG A 19 11.04 -9.91 32.76
CA ARG A 19 10.86 -10.48 34.11
C ARG A 19 12.17 -10.97 34.72
N SER A 20 13.02 -11.61 33.91
CA SER A 20 14.33 -12.03 34.37
C SER A 20 15.24 -10.82 34.65
N ALA A 21 15.13 -9.76 33.84
CA ALA A 21 15.80 -8.49 34.09
C ALA A 21 15.35 -7.82 35.40
N GLU A 22 14.05 -7.87 35.72
CA GLU A 22 13.54 -7.41 37.03
C GLU A 22 14.16 -8.20 38.19
N ALA A 23 14.28 -9.52 38.06
CA ALA A 23 14.94 -10.35 39.07
C ALA A 23 16.43 -10.01 39.24
N MET A 24 17.15 -9.73 38.14
CA MET A 24 18.56 -9.32 38.18
C MET A 24 18.75 -7.95 38.83
N ILE A 25 17.83 -7.00 38.59
CA ILE A 25 17.84 -5.70 39.25
C ILE A 25 17.68 -5.90 40.75
N VAL A 26 16.63 -6.62 41.19
CA VAL A 26 16.38 -6.86 42.64
C VAL A 26 17.55 -7.59 43.31
N ALA A 27 18.27 -8.45 42.57
CA ALA A 27 19.46 -9.12 43.06
C ALA A 27 20.72 -8.22 43.15
N GLY A 28 20.63 -6.93 42.82
CA GLY A 28 21.75 -5.99 42.86
C GLY A 28 22.82 -6.26 41.81
N ARG A 29 22.48 -6.95 40.72
CA ARG A 29 23.41 -7.35 39.66
C ARG A 29 23.60 -6.30 38.56
N VAL A 30 22.84 -5.20 38.61
CA VAL A 30 22.80 -4.18 37.56
C VAL A 30 23.30 -2.86 38.12
N ALA A 31 24.24 -2.23 37.42
CA ALA A 31 24.74 -0.90 37.76
C ALA A 31 24.55 0.09 36.61
N VAL A 32 24.35 1.36 36.96
CA VAL A 32 24.25 2.49 36.03
C VAL A 32 25.25 3.55 36.48
N ASN A 33 26.18 3.93 35.60
CA ASN A 33 27.31 4.84 35.87
C ASN A 33 28.08 4.42 37.14
N GLY A 34 28.35 3.12 37.27
CA GLY A 34 29.06 2.54 38.43
C GLY A 34 28.23 2.41 39.72
N LYS A 35 26.97 2.87 39.74
CA LYS A 35 26.08 2.73 40.90
C LYS A 35 25.12 1.56 40.74
N THR A 36 25.24 0.57 41.63
CA THR A 36 24.31 -0.57 41.71
C THR A 36 22.88 -0.11 42.00
N LEU A 37 21.93 -0.61 41.22
CA LEU A 37 20.50 -0.35 41.39
C LEU A 37 19.78 -1.66 41.74
N ASP A 38 19.10 -1.68 42.88
CA ASP A 38 18.39 -2.82 43.44
C ASP A 38 16.86 -2.67 43.45
N THR A 39 16.37 -1.51 42.99
CA THR A 39 14.96 -1.13 43.09
C THR A 39 14.25 -1.22 41.75
N LEU A 40 13.11 -1.90 41.71
CA LEU A 40 12.26 -1.97 40.51
C LEU A 40 11.72 -0.59 40.12
N GLY A 41 11.73 -0.30 38.81
CA GLY A 41 11.30 0.99 38.28
C GLY A 41 12.43 2.00 38.08
N ALA A 42 13.67 1.63 38.44
CA ALA A 42 14.88 2.32 38.03
C ALA A 42 14.89 2.65 36.53
N ARG A 43 15.44 3.81 36.19
CA ARG A 43 15.49 4.31 34.81
C ARG A 43 16.90 4.81 34.47
N ALA A 44 17.28 4.67 33.21
CA ALA A 44 18.53 5.17 32.65
C ALA A 44 18.30 5.71 31.24
N ASP A 45 19.19 6.59 30.79
CA ASP A 45 19.32 7.01 29.41
C ASP A 45 20.31 6.08 28.70
N PRO A 46 19.85 5.15 27.83
CA PRO A 46 20.72 4.18 27.19
C PRO A 46 21.69 4.78 26.15
N GLU A 47 21.58 6.09 25.84
CA GLU A 47 22.54 6.80 24.97
C GLU A 47 23.67 7.47 25.77
N LYS A 48 23.46 7.71 27.06
CA LYS A 48 24.36 8.54 27.90
C LYS A 48 24.91 7.80 29.10
N ASP A 49 24.11 6.91 29.66
CA ASP A 49 24.46 6.19 30.87
C ASP A 49 25.18 4.88 30.53
N GLU A 50 26.27 4.62 31.24
CA GLU A 50 26.96 3.34 31.20
C GLU A 50 26.18 2.34 32.04
N ILE A 51 25.65 1.28 31.39
CA ILE A 51 24.87 0.25 32.07
C ILE A 51 25.69 -1.04 32.07
N THR A 52 25.86 -1.66 33.24
CA THR A 52 26.58 -2.93 33.38
C THR A 52 25.72 -3.98 34.09
N VAL A 53 25.93 -5.25 33.75
CA VAL A 53 25.39 -6.40 34.49
C VAL A 53 26.56 -7.26 34.92
N ASP A 54 26.68 -7.49 36.23
CA ASP A 54 27.82 -8.17 36.87
C ASP A 54 29.18 -7.61 36.41
N GLY A 55 29.27 -6.29 36.24
CA GLY A 55 30.48 -5.60 35.78
C GLY A 55 30.75 -5.67 34.27
N THR A 56 29.91 -6.37 33.50
CA THR A 56 30.02 -6.42 32.03
C THR A 56 29.18 -5.31 31.40
N PRO A 57 29.74 -4.44 30.53
CA PRO A 57 28.98 -3.42 29.82
C PRO A 57 27.86 -4.01 28.96
N VAL A 58 26.67 -3.42 29.07
CA VAL A 58 25.51 -3.75 28.25
C VAL A 58 25.63 -3.00 26.94
N LEU A 59 26.11 -3.71 25.91
CA LEU A 59 26.18 -3.18 24.56
C LEU A 59 24.80 -3.24 23.90
N ARG A 60 24.47 -2.21 23.12
CA ARG A 60 23.22 -2.17 22.35
C ARG A 60 23.32 -3.10 21.15
N GLU A 61 22.40 -4.07 21.06
CA GLU A 61 22.17 -4.77 19.80
C GLU A 61 21.62 -3.78 18.76
N ARG A 62 22.08 -3.89 17.50
CA ARG A 62 21.44 -3.18 16.39
C ARG A 62 19.99 -3.67 16.26
N TYR A 63 19.05 -2.75 16.02
CA TYR A 63 17.68 -3.18 15.75
C TYR A 63 17.63 -3.98 14.45
N ARG A 64 16.97 -5.12 14.51
CA ARG A 64 16.75 -6.01 13.36
C ARG A 64 15.26 -6.20 13.19
N TYR A 65 14.81 -6.22 11.94
CA TYR A 65 13.40 -6.31 11.58
C TYR A 65 13.25 -7.35 10.49
N VAL A 66 12.45 -8.37 10.76
CA VAL A 66 12.29 -9.52 9.87
C VAL A 66 10.83 -9.72 9.55
N ALA A 67 10.51 -9.81 8.26
CA ALA A 67 9.25 -10.36 7.79
C ALA A 67 9.40 -11.88 7.60
N LEU A 68 8.49 -12.64 8.17
CA LEU A 68 8.40 -14.10 8.02
C LEU A 68 7.03 -14.46 7.45
N HIS A 69 7.00 -15.30 6.43
CA HIS A 69 5.78 -15.99 6.00
C HIS A 69 5.57 -17.22 6.86
N LYS A 70 4.92 -17.04 8.02
CA LYS A 70 4.70 -18.12 8.98
C LYS A 70 3.83 -19.22 8.36
N PRO A 71 4.25 -20.50 8.39
CA PRO A 71 3.39 -21.63 8.02
C PRO A 71 2.40 -22.03 9.13
N THR A 72 1.41 -22.84 8.78
CA THR A 72 0.59 -23.53 9.78
C THR A 72 1.42 -24.53 10.59
N GLY A 73 0.99 -24.87 11.80
CA GLY A 73 1.72 -25.80 12.68
C GLY A 73 2.89 -25.17 13.47
N VAL A 74 3.21 -23.90 13.22
CA VAL A 74 4.26 -23.15 13.93
C VAL A 74 3.67 -22.17 14.94
N LEU A 75 4.29 -22.05 16.13
CA LEU A 75 3.84 -21.18 17.20
C LEU A 75 4.39 -19.75 17.08
N SER A 76 3.55 -18.74 17.24
CA SER A 76 3.97 -17.34 17.43
C SER A 76 4.48 -17.08 18.85
N SER A 77 5.58 -17.74 19.23
CA SER A 77 6.24 -17.66 20.54
C SER A 77 7.76 -17.63 20.35
N THR A 78 8.49 -17.20 21.39
CA THR A 78 9.96 -17.31 21.45
C THR A 78 10.43 -18.68 21.96
N SER A 79 9.56 -19.43 22.63
CA SER A 79 9.86 -20.76 23.17
C SER A 79 8.59 -21.62 23.26
N ASP A 80 8.76 -22.94 23.31
CA ASP A 80 7.68 -23.90 23.56
C ASP A 80 8.18 -25.07 24.43
N ASP A 81 7.51 -25.30 25.57
CA ASP A 81 7.89 -26.35 26.52
C ASP A 81 7.62 -27.78 25.99
N ARG A 82 6.90 -27.90 24.88
CA ARG A 82 6.49 -29.18 24.27
C ARG A 82 7.24 -29.48 22.97
N GLY A 83 8.29 -28.71 22.66
CA GLY A 83 9.17 -28.95 21.52
C GLY A 83 8.55 -28.67 20.15
N ARG A 84 7.43 -27.93 20.05
CA ARG A 84 6.85 -27.54 18.76
C ARG A 84 7.68 -26.42 18.12
N PRO A 85 7.74 -26.37 16.77
CA PRO A 85 8.46 -25.31 16.07
C PRO A 85 7.84 -23.94 16.37
N THR A 86 8.70 -22.94 16.49
CA THR A 86 8.32 -21.56 16.80
C THR A 86 8.73 -20.62 15.66
N VAL A 87 8.13 -19.44 15.59
CA VAL A 87 8.50 -18.45 14.58
C VAL A 87 9.95 -17.99 14.68
N VAL A 88 10.55 -18.01 15.87
CA VAL A 88 11.97 -17.67 16.05
C VAL A 88 12.89 -18.78 15.55
N SER A 89 12.45 -20.05 15.59
CA SER A 89 13.26 -21.17 15.09
C SER A 89 13.26 -21.28 13.56
N LEU A 90 12.47 -20.46 12.86
CA LEU A 90 12.46 -20.39 11.39
C LEU A 90 13.32 -19.25 10.84
N VAL A 91 13.93 -18.44 11.71
CA VAL A 91 14.70 -17.26 11.31
C VAL A 91 16.11 -17.41 11.83
N GLU A 92 17.08 -17.45 10.91
CA GLU A 92 18.50 -17.48 11.23
C GLU A 92 19.06 -16.06 11.14
N ILE A 93 19.11 -15.36 12.27
CA ILE A 93 19.79 -14.05 12.37
C ILE A 93 20.83 -14.08 13.47
N GLU A 94 22.09 -13.91 13.08
CA GLU A 94 23.20 -13.75 14.02
C GLU A 94 23.16 -12.37 14.70
N GLY A 95 23.52 -12.36 15.99
CA GLY A 95 23.77 -11.14 16.76
C GLY A 95 22.51 -10.37 17.20
N ALA A 96 21.31 -10.97 17.14
CA ALA A 96 20.11 -10.34 17.69
C ALA A 96 19.09 -11.35 18.23
N THR A 97 18.50 -11.04 19.39
CA THR A 97 17.40 -11.87 19.96
C THR A 97 16.03 -11.34 19.52
N LEU A 98 15.46 -11.94 18.46
CA LEU A 98 14.19 -11.49 17.89
C LEU A 98 12.96 -12.00 18.66
N ARG A 99 11.88 -11.21 18.63
CA ARG A 99 10.58 -11.55 19.21
C ARG A 99 9.45 -11.30 18.22
N PRO A 100 8.38 -12.11 18.21
CA PRO A 100 7.26 -11.88 17.31
C PRO A 100 6.46 -10.63 17.67
N VAL A 101 6.13 -9.85 16.65
CA VAL A 101 5.25 -8.69 16.72
C VAL A 101 3.80 -9.16 16.55
N GLY A 102 3.12 -9.31 17.68
CA GLY A 102 1.77 -9.87 17.72
C GLY A 102 1.78 -11.38 17.50
N ARG A 103 0.61 -11.95 17.21
CA ARG A 103 0.45 -13.41 17.11
C ARG A 103 -0.42 -13.80 15.93
N LEU A 104 -0.11 -14.95 15.34
CA LEU A 104 -1.01 -15.72 14.48
C LEU A 104 -1.32 -17.04 15.19
N ASP A 105 -2.55 -17.53 15.02
CA ASP A 105 -2.92 -18.84 15.56
C ASP A 105 -2.07 -19.95 14.92
N LEU A 106 -1.99 -21.10 15.60
CA LEU A 106 -1.27 -22.28 15.10
C LEU A 106 -1.77 -22.73 13.71
N GLU A 107 -3.08 -22.64 13.50
CA GLU A 107 -3.79 -23.01 12.26
C GLU A 107 -3.82 -21.89 11.21
N SER A 108 -3.16 -20.77 11.48
CA SER A 108 -3.13 -19.61 10.58
C SER A 108 -1.71 -19.42 10.02
N GLU A 109 -1.65 -18.93 8.79
CA GLU A 109 -0.41 -18.67 8.07
C GLU A 109 -0.29 -17.19 7.66
N GLY A 110 0.83 -16.84 7.05
CA GLY A 110 1.06 -15.52 6.47
C GLY A 110 2.01 -14.64 7.28
N LEU A 111 1.98 -13.35 6.97
CA LEU A 111 2.94 -12.36 7.44
C LEU A 111 2.96 -12.24 8.96
N ILE A 112 4.13 -12.45 9.55
CA ILE A 112 4.44 -12.06 10.93
C ILE A 112 5.79 -11.35 10.95
N LEU A 113 5.87 -10.31 11.78
CA LEU A 113 7.10 -9.56 12.00
C LEU A 113 7.85 -10.11 13.21
N LEU A 114 9.18 -10.12 13.14
CA LEU A 114 10.06 -10.41 14.26
C LEU A 114 11.07 -9.28 14.43
N THR A 115 11.25 -8.80 15.66
CA THR A 115 12.21 -7.72 15.95
C THR A 115 12.67 -7.75 17.40
N ASN A 116 13.85 -7.20 17.68
CA ASN A 116 14.32 -6.82 19.02
C ASN A 116 13.90 -5.38 19.39
N ASP A 117 13.22 -4.65 18.50
CA ASP A 117 12.66 -3.33 18.73
C ASP A 117 11.30 -3.40 19.46
N GLY A 118 11.37 -3.26 20.78
CA GLY A 118 10.19 -3.21 21.63
C GLY A 118 9.28 -1.99 21.40
N ALA A 119 9.78 -0.89 20.84
CA ALA A 119 8.98 0.31 20.56
C ALA A 119 8.09 0.07 19.34
N LEU A 120 8.65 -0.45 18.25
CA LEU A 120 7.86 -0.84 17.07
C LEU A 120 6.86 -1.96 17.40
N THR A 121 7.27 -2.91 18.25
CA THR A 121 6.38 -3.99 18.70
C THR A 121 5.12 -3.45 19.40
N GLU A 122 5.29 -2.54 20.35
CA GLU A 122 4.18 -1.89 21.06
C GLU A 122 3.28 -1.11 20.09
N LEU A 123 3.90 -0.36 19.18
CA LEU A 123 3.22 0.45 18.16
C LEU A 123 2.32 -0.40 17.26
N LEU A 124 2.78 -1.56 16.81
CA LEU A 124 2.03 -2.41 15.87
C LEU A 124 0.99 -3.33 16.53
N THR A 125 1.11 -3.57 17.84
CA THR A 125 0.28 -4.57 18.55
C THR A 125 -0.74 -3.97 19.50
N HIS A 126 -0.48 -2.79 20.05
CA HIS A 126 -1.39 -2.20 21.03
C HIS A 126 -2.67 -1.66 20.33
N PRO A 127 -3.88 -2.03 20.79
CA PRO A 127 -5.14 -1.69 20.10
C PRO A 127 -5.34 -0.19 19.83
N ARG A 128 -4.85 0.69 20.72
CA ARG A 128 -4.90 2.16 20.56
C ARG A 128 -4.24 2.71 19.28
N HIS A 129 -3.39 1.93 18.64
CA HIS A 129 -2.66 2.36 17.43
C HIS A 129 -3.33 1.86 16.15
N GLU A 130 -4.48 1.20 16.28
CA GLU A 130 -5.40 0.76 15.21
C GLU A 130 -4.76 0.25 13.91
N VAL A 131 -3.55 -0.32 14.00
CA VAL A 131 -2.78 -0.75 12.84
C VAL A 131 -3.54 -1.84 12.09
N GLN A 132 -3.95 -1.49 10.87
CA GLN A 132 -4.74 -2.37 10.02
C GLN A 132 -3.96 -3.62 9.62
N LYS A 133 -4.70 -4.72 9.50
CA LYS A 133 -4.20 -6.04 9.11
C LYS A 133 -5.17 -6.61 8.11
N GLU A 134 -4.65 -7.15 7.01
CA GLU A 134 -5.47 -7.75 5.97
C GLU A 134 -5.25 -9.25 5.89
N TYR A 135 -6.35 -9.95 5.69
CA TYR A 135 -6.38 -11.41 5.68
C TYR A 135 -7.08 -11.91 4.43
N LEU A 136 -6.41 -12.79 3.71
CA LEU A 136 -7.02 -13.63 2.68
C LEU A 136 -7.63 -14.86 3.39
N VAL A 137 -8.93 -15.06 3.20
CA VAL A 137 -9.70 -16.07 3.92
C VAL A 137 -10.47 -16.94 2.93
N ALA A 138 -10.23 -18.25 2.98
CA ALA A 138 -11.09 -19.22 2.31
C ALA A 138 -12.11 -19.77 3.32
N ILE A 139 -13.37 -19.86 2.92
CA ILE A 139 -14.47 -20.39 3.73
C ILE A 139 -15.12 -21.60 3.08
N ASP A 140 -15.80 -22.41 3.90
CA ASP A 140 -16.38 -23.69 3.47
C ASP A 140 -17.59 -23.55 2.53
N GLN A 141 -18.32 -22.44 2.60
CA GLN A 141 -19.48 -22.16 1.74
C GLN A 141 -19.54 -20.68 1.32
N PRO A 142 -20.12 -20.35 0.14
CA PRO A 142 -20.28 -18.98 -0.33
C PRO A 142 -20.87 -18.01 0.69
N LEU A 143 -20.34 -16.78 0.78
CA LEU A 143 -20.88 -15.72 1.63
C LEU A 143 -21.49 -14.59 0.79
N GLY A 144 -22.83 -14.52 0.78
CA GLY A 144 -23.57 -13.47 0.09
C GLY A 144 -23.39 -12.07 0.70
N LYS A 145 -23.85 -11.05 -0.02
CA LYS A 145 -23.74 -9.62 0.35
C LYS A 145 -24.23 -9.33 1.77
N LYS A 146 -25.43 -9.81 2.14
CA LYS A 146 -26.01 -9.65 3.48
C LYS A 146 -25.10 -10.18 4.60
N GLY A 147 -24.41 -11.29 4.36
CA GLY A 147 -23.48 -11.88 5.33
C GLY A 147 -22.27 -10.98 5.54
N ARG A 148 -21.67 -10.47 4.45
CA ARG A 148 -20.54 -9.54 4.49
C ARG A 148 -20.89 -8.23 5.20
N GLU A 149 -22.04 -7.64 4.88
CA GLU A 149 -22.54 -6.43 5.54
C GLU A 149 -22.77 -6.62 7.06
N ARG A 150 -23.15 -7.82 7.49
CA ARG A 150 -23.26 -8.13 8.93
C ARG A 150 -21.90 -8.15 9.62
N LEU A 151 -20.87 -8.66 8.96
CA LEU A 151 -19.50 -8.68 9.49
C LEU A 151 -18.95 -7.25 9.66
N VAL A 152 -19.24 -6.36 8.70
CA VAL A 152 -18.84 -4.94 8.75
C VAL A 152 -19.63 -4.16 9.81
N ARG A 153 -20.97 -4.32 9.87
CA ARG A 153 -21.80 -3.71 10.93
C ARG A 153 -21.44 -4.21 12.33
N GLY A 154 -20.86 -5.41 12.40
CA GLY A 154 -20.44 -6.08 13.60
C GLY A 154 -21.43 -7.15 14.06
N VAL A 155 -20.87 -8.22 14.61
CA VAL A 155 -21.56 -9.40 15.11
C VAL A 155 -21.26 -9.61 16.58
N ARG A 156 -22.18 -10.24 17.32
CA ARG A 156 -21.95 -10.62 18.71
C ARG A 156 -21.53 -12.07 18.82
N HIS A 157 -20.48 -12.34 19.59
CA HIS A 157 -20.01 -13.69 19.89
C HIS A 157 -19.53 -13.74 21.34
N GLU A 158 -20.11 -14.60 22.17
CA GLU A 158 -19.77 -14.74 23.60
C GLU A 158 -19.79 -13.40 24.37
N GLY A 159 -20.83 -12.59 24.15
CA GLY A 159 -21.00 -11.29 24.80
C GLY A 159 -20.19 -10.14 24.19
N GLU A 160 -19.17 -10.43 23.38
CA GLU A 160 -18.35 -9.42 22.73
C GLU A 160 -18.92 -9.01 21.36
N ARG A 161 -18.78 -7.72 21.00
CA ARG A 161 -19.03 -7.24 19.65
C ARG A 161 -17.72 -7.25 18.85
N LEU A 162 -17.72 -7.98 17.75
CA LEU A 162 -16.62 -8.10 16.80
C LEU A 162 -17.03 -7.47 15.47
N LYS A 163 -16.17 -6.70 14.83
CA LYS A 163 -16.48 -6.03 13.56
C LYS A 163 -15.26 -6.06 12.63
N ALA A 164 -15.53 -6.11 11.33
CA ALA A 164 -14.52 -5.92 10.29
C ALA A 164 -14.58 -4.49 9.78
N ASP A 165 -13.43 -3.96 9.36
CA ASP A 165 -13.40 -2.67 8.67
C ASP A 165 -13.93 -2.82 7.26
N SER A 166 -13.54 -3.90 6.59
CA SER A 166 -14.05 -4.26 5.27
C SER A 166 -14.09 -5.78 5.08
N VAL A 167 -14.99 -6.23 4.20
CA VAL A 167 -15.07 -7.62 3.74
C VAL A 167 -15.38 -7.63 2.24
N GLN A 168 -14.38 -7.95 1.44
CA GLN A 168 -14.47 -7.97 -0.02
C GLN A 168 -14.44 -9.41 -0.54
N LEU A 169 -15.12 -9.68 -1.66
CA LEU A 169 -14.92 -10.94 -2.38
C LEU A 169 -13.69 -10.81 -3.26
N VAL A 170 -12.87 -11.85 -3.28
CA VAL A 170 -11.70 -11.93 -4.14
C VAL A 170 -11.69 -13.28 -4.84
N SER A 171 -10.98 -13.38 -5.95
CA SER A 171 -10.79 -14.66 -6.65
C SER A 171 -9.35 -15.14 -6.46
N PRO A 172 -9.10 -16.45 -6.36
CA PRO A 172 -7.75 -17.00 -6.46
C PRO A 172 -7.07 -16.56 -7.76
N VAL A 173 -5.75 -16.38 -7.71
CA VAL A 173 -4.96 -16.00 -8.89
C VAL A 173 -5.17 -17.06 -10.00
N GLY A 174 -5.52 -16.61 -11.21
CA GLY A 174 -5.72 -17.47 -12.39
C GLY A 174 -7.17 -17.90 -12.66
N SER A 175 -8.14 -17.56 -11.82
CA SER A 175 -9.55 -17.87 -12.11
C SER A 175 -10.16 -16.83 -13.06
N THR A 176 -10.65 -17.28 -14.23
CA THR A 176 -11.47 -16.48 -15.15
C THR A 176 -12.95 -16.60 -14.77
N GLY A 177 -13.56 -15.51 -14.26
CA GLY A 177 -14.98 -15.51 -13.90
C GLY A 177 -15.34 -14.58 -12.73
N GLN A 178 -16.59 -14.66 -12.26
CA GLN A 178 -17.03 -13.94 -11.06
C GLN A 178 -16.24 -14.40 -9.82
N PRO A 179 -16.01 -13.50 -8.83
CA PRO A 179 -15.33 -13.86 -7.60
C PRO A 179 -15.94 -15.08 -6.93
N ASP A 180 -15.10 -16.08 -6.64
CA ASP A 180 -15.53 -17.23 -5.85
C ASP A 180 -15.95 -16.70 -4.48
N ALA A 181 -17.24 -16.75 -4.20
CA ALA A 181 -17.83 -16.22 -2.98
C ALA A 181 -17.35 -16.94 -1.70
N ARG A 182 -16.44 -17.91 -1.83
CA ARG A 182 -15.71 -18.57 -0.75
C ARG A 182 -14.37 -17.93 -0.42
N TRP A 183 -13.92 -16.94 -1.18
CA TRP A 183 -12.67 -16.23 -0.94
C TRP A 183 -12.94 -14.77 -0.56
N LEU A 184 -12.45 -14.39 0.61
CA LEU A 184 -12.68 -13.09 1.22
C LEU A 184 -11.35 -12.39 1.49
N LEU A 185 -11.30 -11.09 1.23
CA LEU A 185 -10.31 -10.20 1.81
C LEU A 185 -10.97 -9.47 2.99
N ILE A 186 -10.43 -9.67 4.19
CA ILE A 186 -10.95 -9.10 5.44
C ILE A 186 -9.90 -8.18 6.06
N THR A 187 -10.28 -6.93 6.33
CA THR A 187 -9.43 -5.94 7.01
C THR A 187 -9.87 -5.73 8.46
N LEU A 188 -8.90 -5.69 9.38
CA LEU A 188 -9.09 -5.43 10.82
C LEU A 188 -7.99 -4.53 11.38
N HIS A 189 -8.35 -3.50 12.13
CA HIS A 189 -7.44 -2.82 13.08
C HIS A 189 -7.27 -3.57 14.41
N GLY A 190 -8.20 -4.49 14.70
CA GLY A 190 -8.18 -5.35 15.89
C GLY A 190 -7.19 -6.51 15.85
N GLY A 191 -7.24 -7.33 16.90
CA GLY A 191 -6.37 -8.49 17.06
C GLY A 191 -6.82 -9.43 18.17
N ARG A 192 -8.14 -9.54 18.40
CA ARG A 192 -8.69 -10.41 19.45
C ARG A 192 -8.41 -11.87 19.09
N LYS A 193 -8.35 -12.72 20.13
CA LYS A 193 -8.09 -14.16 19.96
C LYS A 193 -9.11 -14.77 18.97
N ARG A 194 -8.61 -15.33 17.86
CA ARG A 194 -9.39 -15.99 16.81
C ARG A 194 -10.53 -15.11 16.23
N GLU A 195 -10.35 -13.79 16.20
CA GLU A 195 -11.41 -12.82 15.85
C GLU A 195 -12.14 -13.14 14.54
N ILE A 196 -11.41 -13.33 13.43
CA ILE A 196 -11.99 -13.64 12.11
C ILE A 196 -12.80 -14.95 12.15
N ARG A 197 -12.25 -15.99 12.79
CA ARG A 197 -12.91 -17.31 12.89
C ARG A 197 -14.21 -17.20 13.70
N ARG A 198 -14.19 -16.44 14.81
CA ARG A 198 -15.38 -16.17 15.63
C ARG A 198 -16.41 -15.39 14.84
N MET A 199 -16.01 -14.34 14.15
CA MET A 199 -16.91 -13.54 13.32
C MET A 199 -17.61 -14.36 12.22
N LEU A 200 -16.84 -15.16 11.47
CA LEU A 200 -17.37 -16.00 10.41
C LEU A 200 -18.30 -17.10 10.94
N SER A 201 -18.02 -17.64 12.13
CA SER A 201 -18.92 -18.62 12.76
C SER A 201 -20.33 -18.06 13.02
N VAL A 202 -20.46 -16.78 13.38
CA VAL A 202 -21.75 -16.13 13.66
C VAL A 202 -22.60 -15.97 12.39
N VAL A 203 -21.97 -15.90 11.22
CA VAL A 203 -22.66 -15.88 9.92
C VAL A 203 -22.75 -17.28 9.30
N GLY A 204 -22.48 -18.33 10.07
CA GLY A 204 -22.62 -19.72 9.65
C GLY A 204 -21.56 -20.16 8.64
N ARG A 205 -20.33 -19.63 8.74
CA ARG A 205 -19.21 -20.00 7.88
C ARG A 205 -18.03 -20.50 8.70
N ARG A 206 -17.38 -21.56 8.21
CA ARG A 206 -16.13 -22.08 8.79
C ARG A 206 -14.96 -21.64 7.92
N VAL A 207 -13.87 -21.31 8.58
CA VAL A 207 -12.62 -20.90 7.93
C VAL A 207 -11.85 -22.15 7.53
N VAL A 208 -11.56 -22.29 6.24
CA VAL A 208 -10.71 -23.33 5.66
C VAL A 208 -9.26 -22.87 5.66
N THR A 209 -9.01 -21.68 5.12
CA THR A 209 -7.67 -21.06 5.05
C THR A 209 -7.73 -19.65 5.63
N LEU A 210 -6.72 -19.28 6.41
CA LEU A 210 -6.56 -17.93 6.95
C LEU A 210 -5.11 -17.49 6.82
N ARG A 211 -4.86 -16.59 5.88
CA ARG A 211 -3.53 -16.04 5.61
C ARG A 211 -3.52 -14.55 5.87
N ARG A 212 -2.68 -14.06 6.79
CA ARG A 212 -2.43 -12.62 6.90
C ARG A 212 -1.51 -12.18 5.77
N ILE A 213 -1.94 -11.24 4.95
CA ILE A 213 -1.18 -10.80 3.78
C ILE A 213 -0.60 -9.38 3.94
N ARG A 214 -1.01 -8.65 4.99
CA ARG A 214 -0.54 -7.27 5.24
C ARG A 214 -0.61 -6.89 6.73
N ILE A 215 0.35 -6.10 7.20
CA ILE A 215 0.37 -5.41 8.51
C ILE A 215 0.72 -3.94 8.25
N GLY A 216 -0.23 -3.04 8.42
CA GLY A 216 -0.07 -1.63 8.07
C GLY A 216 0.40 -1.50 6.61
N PRO A 217 1.50 -0.78 6.33
CA PRO A 217 2.04 -0.64 4.98
C PRO A 217 2.80 -1.89 4.49
N LEU A 218 3.18 -2.81 5.38
CA LEU A 218 3.99 -3.97 5.03
C LEU A 218 3.14 -5.10 4.46
N ALA A 219 3.36 -5.45 3.20
CA ALA A 219 2.73 -6.59 2.54
C ALA A 219 3.59 -7.86 2.60
N LEU A 220 2.92 -9.02 2.56
CA LEU A 220 3.58 -10.33 2.46
C LEU A 220 4.33 -10.49 1.13
N GLY A 221 3.78 -9.91 0.05
CA GLY A 221 4.40 -9.93 -1.28
C GLY A 221 4.63 -11.34 -1.81
N THR A 222 5.82 -11.56 -2.35
CA THR A 222 6.27 -12.82 -2.96
C THR A 222 7.01 -13.74 -1.98
N LEU A 223 7.12 -13.36 -0.70
CA LEU A 223 7.84 -14.14 0.32
C LEU A 223 7.25 -15.55 0.41
N ALA A 224 8.04 -16.58 0.10
CA ALA A 224 7.53 -17.95 0.05
C ALA A 224 7.21 -18.48 1.45
N LEU A 225 6.37 -19.52 1.51
CA LEU A 225 5.92 -20.09 2.78
C LEU A 225 7.12 -20.62 3.59
N GLY A 226 7.27 -20.16 4.84
CA GLY A 226 8.39 -20.52 5.71
C GLY A 226 9.63 -19.63 5.54
N GLU A 227 9.72 -18.83 4.48
CA GLU A 227 10.86 -17.94 4.26
C GLU A 227 10.75 -16.65 5.07
N SER A 228 11.93 -16.08 5.34
CA SER A 228 12.06 -14.78 5.99
C SER A 228 13.02 -13.87 5.24
N ARG A 229 12.80 -12.57 5.36
CA ARG A 229 13.73 -11.53 4.88
C ARG A 229 13.83 -10.40 5.88
N GLU A 230 14.96 -9.70 5.88
CA GLU A 230 15.06 -8.42 6.57
C GLU A 230 14.18 -7.37 5.89
N LEU A 231 13.65 -6.46 6.69
CA LEU A 231 12.95 -5.28 6.18
C LEU A 231 13.96 -4.25 5.69
N THR A 232 13.57 -3.47 4.67
CA THR A 232 14.34 -2.30 4.27
C THR A 232 14.13 -1.15 5.27
N PRO A 233 15.05 -0.17 5.35
CA PRO A 233 14.86 1.01 6.19
C PRO A 233 13.54 1.75 5.93
N GLU A 234 13.10 1.81 4.67
CA GLU A 234 11.86 2.47 4.24
C GLU A 234 10.62 1.72 4.75
N GLU A 235 10.64 0.38 4.74
CA GLU A 235 9.57 -0.43 5.32
C GLU A 235 9.47 -0.24 6.84
N VAL A 236 10.62 -0.15 7.51
CA VAL A 236 10.69 0.13 8.95
C VAL A 236 10.13 1.51 9.26
N GLU A 237 10.53 2.53 8.50
CA GLU A 237 10.03 3.90 8.64
C GLU A 237 8.53 3.98 8.39
N ALA A 238 8.04 3.33 7.33
CA ALA A 238 6.61 3.26 7.02
C ALA A 238 5.80 2.62 8.15
N LEU A 239 6.30 1.55 8.78
CA LEU A 239 5.65 0.91 9.94
C LEU A 239 5.60 1.87 11.14
N TYR A 240 6.67 2.62 11.37
CA TYR A 240 6.72 3.63 12.42
C TYR A 240 5.74 4.78 12.17
N ASP A 241 5.64 5.25 10.94
CA ASP A 241 4.76 6.34 10.54
C ASP A 241 3.29 5.94 10.60
N ALA A 242 2.95 4.74 10.14
CA ALA A 242 1.60 4.19 10.25
C ALA A 242 1.13 4.18 11.71
N ALA A 243 1.98 3.77 12.65
CA ALA A 243 1.61 3.72 14.07
C ALA A 243 1.71 5.08 14.81
N LYS A 244 2.46 6.06 14.28
CA LYS A 244 2.59 7.41 14.85
C LYS A 244 1.52 8.39 14.36
N ARG A 245 1.11 8.33 13.08
CA ARG A 245 0.07 9.20 12.50
C ARG A 245 -1.23 9.17 13.32
N GLU A 246 -1.59 8.01 13.86
CA GLU A 246 -2.81 7.84 14.66
C GLU A 246 -2.67 8.30 16.12
N ARG A 247 -1.46 8.30 16.70
CA ARG A 247 -1.19 8.87 18.04
C ARG A 247 -1.35 10.40 18.07
N LYS A 248 -1.11 11.07 16.93
CA LYS A 248 -1.33 12.52 16.77
C LYS A 248 -2.83 12.85 16.68
N GLN A 249 -3.64 11.97 16.07
CA GLN A 249 -5.10 12.06 16.03
C GLN A 249 -5.75 11.89 17.42
N LEU A 250 -5.23 11.00 18.28
CA LEU A 250 -5.78 10.79 19.63
C LEU A 250 -5.52 11.96 20.61
N ARG A 251 -4.36 12.61 20.54
CA ARG A 251 -4.05 13.80 21.38
C ARG A 251 -4.70 15.08 20.87
N GLY A 252 -5.11 15.12 19.61
CA GLY A 252 -5.92 16.20 19.03
C GLY A 252 -7.41 16.12 19.39
N SER A 253 -7.86 15.09 20.12
CA SER A 253 -9.27 14.95 20.52
C SER A 253 -9.70 15.84 21.71
N MET A 254 -8.81 16.73 22.19
CA MET A 254 -9.06 17.66 23.30
C MET A 254 -8.64 19.11 23.00
N ALA A 255 -8.58 19.50 21.73
CA ALA A 255 -8.62 20.90 21.26
C ALA A 255 -8.76 20.86 19.74
N GLU A 256 -9.62 21.71 19.19
CA GLU A 256 -9.99 21.79 17.78
C GLU A 256 -8.82 21.55 16.80
N ALA A 257 -9.10 20.70 15.80
CA ALA A 257 -8.15 20.14 14.86
C ALA A 257 -7.72 21.11 13.73
N PRO A 258 -6.50 20.92 13.21
CA PRO A 258 -6.21 21.06 11.77
C PRO A 258 -5.40 19.84 11.28
N GLY A 259 -5.71 19.01 10.28
CA GLY A 259 -6.80 18.85 9.31
C GLY A 259 -6.22 17.96 8.19
N MET A 260 -6.47 16.64 8.20
CA MET A 260 -6.49 15.82 6.97
C MET A 260 -7.94 15.44 6.78
N ASP A 261 -8.55 15.98 5.74
CA ASP A 261 -9.98 15.98 5.54
C ASP A 261 -10.40 14.80 4.67
N PHE A 262 -10.93 13.73 5.28
CA PHE A 262 -11.56 12.61 4.56
C PHE A 262 -13.00 12.95 4.11
N ARG A 263 -13.30 14.23 3.87
CA ARG A 263 -14.59 14.66 3.33
C ARG A 263 -14.78 14.14 1.91
N TYR A 264 -13.73 14.13 1.10
CA TYR A 264 -13.91 14.03 -0.36
C TYR A 264 -13.83 12.60 -0.93
N PRO A 265 -14.62 12.30 -1.97
CA PRO A 265 -14.75 10.96 -2.55
C PRO A 265 -13.45 10.44 -3.19
N HIS A 266 -13.14 9.16 -2.99
CA HIS A 266 -12.01 8.47 -3.62
C HIS A 266 -12.39 7.05 -4.08
N PRO A 267 -11.72 6.48 -5.10
CA PRO A 267 -10.73 7.12 -5.97
C PRO A 267 -11.39 8.10 -6.97
N ILE A 268 -10.63 9.08 -7.47
CA ILE A 268 -11.08 9.99 -8.55
C ILE A 268 -10.47 9.54 -9.87
N ALA A 269 -11.32 9.43 -10.90
CA ALA A 269 -10.89 9.16 -12.26
C ALA A 269 -10.88 10.46 -13.09
N ILE A 270 -9.80 10.72 -13.81
CA ILE A 270 -9.70 11.80 -14.81
C ILE A 270 -9.36 11.22 -16.17
N ASP A 271 -10.29 11.39 -17.11
CA ASP A 271 -10.19 10.96 -18.49
C ASP A 271 -10.19 12.13 -19.46
N GLY A 272 -9.76 11.85 -20.69
CA GLY A 272 -9.80 12.80 -21.79
C GLY A 272 -8.69 12.55 -22.81
N PRO A 273 -8.80 13.14 -24.01
CA PRO A 273 -7.81 12.99 -25.08
C PRO A 273 -6.48 13.67 -24.73
N ALA A 274 -5.42 13.40 -25.50
CA ALA A 274 -4.13 14.06 -25.25
C ALA A 274 -4.23 15.58 -25.38
N ALA A 275 -3.43 16.30 -24.59
CA ALA A 275 -3.44 17.77 -24.49
C ALA A 275 -4.76 18.41 -24.01
N SER A 276 -5.65 17.66 -23.34
CA SER A 276 -6.89 18.18 -22.73
C SER A 276 -6.73 18.81 -21.34
N GLY A 277 -5.50 18.96 -20.82
CA GLY A 277 -5.25 19.60 -19.51
C GLY A 277 -5.26 18.68 -18.29
N LYS A 278 -5.35 17.35 -18.49
CA LYS A 278 -5.46 16.36 -17.38
C LYS A 278 -4.36 16.48 -16.32
N SER A 279 -3.09 16.59 -16.73
CA SER A 279 -1.97 16.64 -15.79
C SER A 279 -1.97 17.92 -14.96
N THR A 280 -2.36 19.05 -15.55
CA THR A 280 -2.51 20.33 -14.84
C THR A 280 -3.62 20.23 -13.80
N LEU A 281 -4.79 19.74 -14.21
CA LEU A 281 -5.91 19.54 -13.30
C LEU A 281 -5.54 18.58 -12.15
N ALA A 282 -4.93 17.45 -12.48
CA ALA A 282 -4.55 16.43 -11.52
C ALA A 282 -3.63 16.96 -10.41
N ARG A 283 -2.59 17.74 -10.77
CA ARG A 283 -1.67 18.36 -9.80
C ARG A 283 -2.39 19.32 -8.86
N ALA A 284 -3.26 20.18 -9.41
CA ALA A 284 -4.05 21.09 -8.60
C ALA A 284 -4.98 20.36 -7.61
N LEU A 285 -5.60 19.25 -8.03
CA LEU A 285 -6.46 18.44 -7.16
C LEU A 285 -5.65 17.67 -6.10
N VAL A 286 -4.42 17.23 -6.41
CA VAL A 286 -3.50 16.62 -5.43
C VAL A 286 -3.08 17.62 -4.37
N GLU A 287 -2.76 18.85 -4.76
CA GLU A 287 -2.41 19.93 -3.84
C GLU A 287 -3.61 20.28 -2.94
N ARG A 288 -4.81 20.40 -3.55
CA ARG A 288 -6.03 20.78 -2.84
C ARG A 288 -6.55 19.71 -1.88
N PHE A 289 -6.59 18.45 -2.30
CA PHE A 289 -7.28 17.38 -1.59
C PHE A 289 -6.34 16.31 -1.00
N GLY A 290 -5.06 16.33 -1.34
CA GLY A 290 -4.07 15.41 -0.78
C GLY A 290 -4.13 13.98 -1.32
N TYR A 291 -4.69 13.76 -2.51
CA TYR A 291 -4.66 12.46 -3.19
C TYR A 291 -3.25 12.04 -3.60
N VAL A 292 -3.04 10.74 -3.80
CA VAL A 292 -1.86 10.21 -4.50
C VAL A 292 -2.15 10.09 -6.00
N LEU A 293 -1.36 10.77 -6.83
CA LEU A 293 -1.48 10.80 -8.29
C LEU A 293 -0.86 9.57 -8.94
N LEU A 294 -1.61 8.93 -9.83
CA LEU A 294 -1.08 7.99 -10.80
C LEU A 294 -1.42 8.46 -12.22
N ASP A 295 -0.40 8.89 -12.96
CA ASP A 295 -0.46 9.00 -14.42
C ASP A 295 -0.28 7.61 -15.03
N THR A 296 -1.40 6.98 -15.40
CA THR A 296 -1.38 5.62 -15.95
C THR A 296 -0.62 5.53 -17.28
N GLY A 297 -0.45 6.65 -17.99
CA GLY A 297 0.37 6.70 -19.20
C GLY A 297 1.84 6.36 -18.94
N LEU A 298 2.36 6.62 -17.74
CA LEU A 298 3.70 6.20 -17.35
C LEU A 298 3.84 4.67 -17.32
N MET A 299 2.80 3.94 -16.90
CA MET A 299 2.85 2.48 -16.84
C MET A 299 2.96 1.87 -18.25
N TYR A 300 2.18 2.36 -19.19
CA TYR A 300 2.25 1.89 -20.58
C TYR A 300 3.59 2.24 -21.22
N ARG A 301 4.15 3.43 -20.93
CA ARG A 301 5.48 3.84 -21.38
C ARG A 301 6.58 2.98 -20.78
N ALA A 302 6.44 2.54 -19.52
CA ALA A 302 7.40 1.64 -18.91
C ALA A 302 7.38 0.25 -19.56
N VAL A 303 6.22 -0.27 -19.97
CA VAL A 303 6.16 -1.51 -20.76
C VAL A 303 6.82 -1.32 -22.12
N ALA A 304 6.58 -0.19 -22.80
CA ALA A 304 7.24 0.10 -24.07
C ALA A 304 8.77 0.18 -23.92
N LEU A 305 9.26 0.87 -22.88
CA LEU A 305 10.69 0.94 -22.56
C LEU A 305 11.27 -0.45 -22.27
N ALA A 306 10.58 -1.26 -21.46
CA ALA A 306 11.01 -2.63 -21.16
C ALA A 306 11.06 -3.50 -22.43
N ALA A 307 10.09 -3.36 -23.33
CA ALA A 307 10.04 -4.09 -24.58
C ALA A 307 11.14 -3.66 -25.55
N LEU A 308 11.42 -2.36 -25.65
CA LEU A 308 12.55 -1.84 -26.43
C LEU A 308 13.89 -2.37 -25.90
N ARG A 309 14.09 -2.37 -24.57
CA ARG A 309 15.31 -2.92 -23.95
C ARG A 309 15.47 -4.42 -24.16
N ALA A 310 14.35 -5.16 -24.23
CA ALA A 310 14.33 -6.60 -24.44
C ALA A 310 14.26 -7.00 -25.93
N GLU A 311 14.24 -6.03 -26.85
CA GLU A 311 14.01 -6.24 -28.29
C GLU A 311 12.72 -7.06 -28.58
N ALA A 312 11.70 -6.92 -27.73
CA ALA A 312 10.44 -7.66 -27.83
C ALA A 312 9.46 -6.93 -28.78
N PRO A 313 9.07 -7.52 -29.92
CA PRO A 313 8.19 -6.85 -30.87
C PRO A 313 6.74 -6.82 -30.38
N ALA A 314 5.99 -5.75 -30.70
CA ALA A 314 4.60 -5.57 -30.26
C ALA A 314 3.61 -6.65 -30.75
N ASN A 315 3.98 -7.45 -31.76
CA ASN A 315 3.19 -8.59 -32.20
C ASN A 315 3.37 -9.84 -31.33
N ASP A 316 4.35 -9.87 -30.42
CA ASP A 316 4.50 -10.88 -29.39
C ASP A 316 3.78 -10.44 -28.10
N ALA A 317 2.46 -10.60 -28.12
CA ALA A 317 1.61 -10.21 -27.00
C ALA A 317 1.98 -10.94 -25.69
N ALA A 318 2.49 -12.16 -25.75
CA ALA A 318 2.85 -12.95 -24.58
C ALA A 318 4.12 -12.40 -23.92
N ALA A 319 5.17 -12.11 -24.70
CA ALA A 319 6.38 -11.48 -24.21
C ALA A 319 6.11 -10.07 -23.65
N CYS A 320 5.32 -9.26 -24.36
CA CYS A 320 4.95 -7.93 -23.89
C CYS A 320 4.15 -7.97 -22.58
N ALA A 321 3.23 -8.93 -22.43
CA ALA A 321 2.47 -9.12 -21.20
C ALA A 321 3.36 -9.60 -20.04
N GLU A 322 4.39 -10.40 -20.31
CA GLU A 322 5.38 -10.81 -19.31
C GLU A 322 6.14 -9.60 -18.76
N LEU A 323 6.54 -8.67 -19.61
CA LEU A 323 7.20 -7.42 -19.20
C LEU A 323 6.28 -6.53 -18.36
N ALA A 324 4.97 -6.58 -18.61
CA ALA A 324 3.98 -5.87 -17.81
C ALA A 324 3.71 -6.54 -16.45
N ARG A 325 4.05 -7.84 -16.26
CA ARG A 325 3.75 -8.57 -15.01
C ARG A 325 4.50 -7.99 -13.81
N SER A 326 3.78 -7.95 -12.69
CA SER A 326 4.08 -7.30 -11.39
C SER A 326 5.46 -7.52 -10.72
N GLY A 327 6.39 -8.27 -11.32
CA GLY A 327 7.77 -8.39 -10.84
C GLY A 327 8.74 -7.38 -11.46
N LEU A 328 8.50 -6.98 -12.71
CA LEU A 328 9.39 -6.06 -13.43
C LEU A 328 8.95 -4.61 -13.23
N LEU A 329 7.67 -4.30 -13.47
CA LEU A 329 7.11 -2.96 -13.31
C LEU A 329 6.56 -2.77 -11.88
N ARG A 330 7.16 -1.84 -11.12
CA ARG A 330 6.72 -1.49 -9.76
C ARG A 330 6.35 -0.01 -9.68
N LEU A 331 5.39 0.31 -8.81
CA LEU A 331 5.02 1.69 -8.49
C LEU A 331 5.52 2.04 -7.08
N ALA A 332 6.35 3.06 -6.97
CA ALA A 332 6.67 3.72 -5.70
C ALA A 332 5.88 5.03 -5.59
N VAL A 333 5.75 5.58 -4.40
CA VAL A 333 5.09 6.88 -4.17
C VAL A 333 6.11 7.82 -3.54
N GLU A 334 6.35 8.94 -4.20
CA GLU A 334 7.22 10.02 -3.76
C GLU A 334 6.47 11.34 -3.95
N ASP A 335 6.42 12.19 -2.91
CA ASP A 335 5.72 13.49 -2.96
C ASP A 335 4.27 13.44 -3.49
N ARG A 336 3.54 12.36 -3.17
CA ARG A 336 2.18 12.07 -3.64
C ARG A 336 2.06 11.83 -5.16
N GLU A 337 3.16 11.63 -5.86
CA GLU A 337 3.16 11.16 -7.25
C GLU A 337 3.68 9.72 -7.34
N ALA A 338 3.12 8.93 -8.24
CA ALA A 338 3.60 7.59 -8.53
C ALA A 338 4.88 7.64 -9.38
N ARG A 339 5.97 7.08 -8.87
CA ARG A 339 7.21 6.78 -9.60
C ARG A 339 7.15 5.36 -10.15
N VAL A 340 7.66 5.15 -11.36
CA VAL A 340 7.65 3.84 -12.04
C VAL A 340 9.05 3.26 -12.06
N LEU A 341 9.19 2.04 -11.52
CA LEU A 341 10.43 1.29 -11.49
C LEU A 341 10.36 0.10 -12.44
N LEU A 342 11.47 -0.19 -13.12
CA LEU A 342 11.71 -1.43 -13.87
C LEU A 342 12.83 -2.22 -13.18
N GLY A 343 12.52 -3.38 -12.61
CA GLY A 343 13.45 -4.06 -11.72
C GLY A 343 13.69 -3.18 -10.49
N GLU A 344 14.95 -2.84 -10.19
CA GLU A 344 15.34 -1.90 -9.12
C GLU A 344 15.56 -0.46 -9.60
N GLU A 345 15.50 -0.21 -10.90
CA GLU A 345 15.77 1.10 -11.50
C GLU A 345 14.51 1.96 -11.54
N ASP A 346 14.57 3.18 -11.00
CA ASP A 346 13.55 4.20 -11.25
C ASP A 346 13.72 4.77 -12.66
N VAL A 347 12.75 4.50 -13.52
CA VAL A 347 12.77 4.92 -14.93
C VAL A 347 11.87 6.10 -15.20
N THR A 348 11.18 6.65 -14.19
CA THR A 348 10.09 7.65 -14.35
C THR A 348 10.45 8.79 -15.29
N ASP A 349 11.67 9.32 -15.17
CA ASP A 349 12.13 10.47 -15.96
C ASP A 349 12.52 10.07 -17.40
N GLN A 350 12.94 8.82 -17.62
CA GLN A 350 13.24 8.26 -18.94
C GLN A 350 11.97 7.96 -19.75
N LEU A 351 10.82 7.78 -19.08
CA LEU A 351 9.57 7.38 -19.74
C LEU A 351 9.04 8.43 -20.73
N ARG A 352 9.51 9.67 -20.67
CA ARG A 352 9.12 10.75 -21.60
C ARG A 352 10.08 10.92 -22.79
N ALA A 353 11.07 10.03 -22.92
CA ALA A 353 11.96 10.04 -24.08
C ALA A 353 11.19 9.81 -25.38
N SER A 354 11.62 10.48 -26.46
CA SER A 354 10.96 10.45 -27.78
C SER A 354 10.77 9.02 -28.32
N GLU A 355 11.76 8.15 -28.11
CA GLU A 355 11.70 6.74 -28.52
C GLU A 355 10.57 5.96 -27.82
N VAL A 356 10.34 6.23 -26.53
CA VAL A 356 9.28 5.61 -25.73
C VAL A 356 7.91 6.19 -26.11
N GLU A 357 7.83 7.51 -26.30
CA GLU A 357 6.60 8.18 -26.74
C GLU A 357 6.16 7.73 -28.15
N GLY A 358 7.11 7.42 -29.04
CA GLY A 358 6.84 6.89 -30.37
C GLY A 358 6.29 5.47 -30.35
N ALA A 359 6.74 4.63 -29.41
CA ALA A 359 6.41 3.21 -29.37
C ALA A 359 5.19 2.85 -28.48
N VAL A 360 4.81 3.72 -27.53
CA VAL A 360 3.77 3.40 -26.51
C VAL A 360 2.43 2.96 -27.09
N SER A 361 2.02 3.51 -28.24
CA SER A 361 0.71 3.21 -28.85
C SER A 361 0.58 1.72 -29.23
N ASP A 362 1.67 1.13 -29.75
CA ASP A 362 1.69 -0.26 -30.19
C ASP A 362 1.51 -1.22 -29.01
N TYR A 363 2.25 -0.98 -27.92
CA TYR A 363 2.15 -1.81 -26.70
C TYR A 363 0.86 -1.57 -25.91
N ALA A 364 0.37 -0.32 -25.87
CA ALA A 364 -0.89 0.01 -25.20
C ALA A 364 -2.13 -0.58 -25.89
N ALA A 365 -2.02 -0.98 -27.17
CA ALA A 365 -3.06 -1.68 -27.90
C ALA A 365 -3.16 -3.19 -27.57
N ILE A 366 -2.12 -3.78 -26.98
CA ILE A 366 -2.05 -5.22 -26.67
C ILE A 366 -2.98 -5.56 -25.49
N ALA A 367 -4.01 -6.38 -25.73
CA ALA A 367 -5.05 -6.68 -24.74
C ALA A 367 -4.50 -7.34 -23.46
N GLU A 368 -3.48 -8.18 -23.58
CA GLU A 368 -2.81 -8.88 -22.50
C GLU A 368 -2.02 -7.91 -21.61
N VAL A 369 -1.29 -6.96 -22.21
CA VAL A 369 -0.61 -5.87 -21.49
C VAL A 369 -1.61 -5.02 -20.73
N ARG A 370 -2.70 -4.61 -21.40
CA ARG A 370 -3.77 -3.82 -20.78
C ARG A 370 -4.37 -4.55 -19.57
N ARG A 371 -4.64 -5.85 -19.70
CA ARG A 371 -5.21 -6.65 -18.62
C ARG A 371 -4.35 -6.61 -17.35
N GLU A 372 -3.04 -6.71 -17.53
CA GLU A 372 -2.07 -6.68 -16.43
C GLU A 372 -1.97 -5.27 -15.81
N LEU A 373 -1.79 -4.23 -16.64
CA LEU A 373 -1.66 -2.86 -16.14
C LEU A 373 -2.95 -2.35 -15.49
N VAL A 374 -4.13 -2.69 -16.03
CA VAL A 374 -5.42 -2.35 -15.39
C VAL A 374 -5.55 -3.01 -14.02
N ALA A 375 -5.08 -4.24 -13.85
CA ALA A 375 -5.07 -4.90 -12.54
C ALA A 375 -4.20 -4.14 -11.54
N GLN A 376 -3.01 -3.69 -11.96
CA GLN A 376 -2.09 -2.90 -11.13
C GLN A 376 -2.63 -1.48 -10.83
N GLN A 377 -3.29 -0.82 -11.78
CA GLN A 377 -3.94 0.49 -11.58
C GLN A 377 -5.06 0.40 -10.55
N ARG A 378 -5.90 -0.65 -10.63
CA ARG A 378 -6.95 -0.90 -9.63
C ARG A 378 -6.36 -1.22 -8.26
N LEU A 379 -5.28 -1.98 -8.22
CA LEU A 379 -4.57 -2.29 -6.98
C LEU A 379 -4.02 -1.02 -6.34
N PHE A 380 -3.39 -0.12 -7.12
CA PHE A 380 -2.92 1.19 -6.66
C PHE A 380 -4.08 2.02 -6.09
N ALA A 381 -5.20 2.10 -6.80
CA ALA A 381 -6.37 2.86 -6.38
C ALA A 381 -7.04 2.32 -5.10
N ALA A 382 -6.92 1.01 -4.85
CA ALA A 382 -7.47 0.36 -3.66
C ALA A 382 -6.60 0.54 -2.41
N GLN A 383 -5.32 0.90 -2.55
CA GLN A 383 -4.38 1.00 -1.44
C GLN A 383 -4.42 2.34 -0.71
N GLN A 384 -4.93 3.40 -1.36
CA GLN A 384 -4.84 4.77 -0.86
C GLN A 384 -5.88 5.70 -1.53
N PRO A 385 -6.18 6.88 -0.94
CA PRO A 385 -6.91 7.93 -1.63
C PRO A 385 -6.14 8.37 -2.87
N SER A 386 -6.61 7.96 -4.04
CA SER A 386 -5.86 8.10 -5.29
C SER A 386 -6.64 8.89 -6.32
N LEU A 387 -5.89 9.64 -7.13
CA LEU A 387 -6.37 10.29 -8.34
C LEU A 387 -5.66 9.66 -9.52
N LEU A 388 -6.42 9.00 -10.41
CA LEU A 388 -5.88 8.33 -11.58
C LEU A 388 -6.17 9.14 -12.83
N VAL A 389 -5.14 9.35 -13.62
CA VAL A 389 -5.22 10.08 -14.90
C VAL A 389 -4.93 9.13 -16.05
N GLY A 390 -5.75 9.20 -17.08
CA GLY A 390 -5.55 8.39 -18.29
C GLY A 390 -6.56 8.71 -19.38
N ARG A 391 -6.82 7.68 -20.21
CA ARG A 391 -7.74 7.74 -21.35
C ARG A 391 -9.00 6.91 -21.14
N ASP A 392 -8.94 5.91 -20.25
CA ASP A 392 -9.98 4.92 -20.01
C ASP A 392 -10.14 4.58 -18.51
N ILE A 393 -9.78 5.51 -17.63
CA ILE A 393 -9.82 5.34 -16.18
C ILE A 393 -11.26 5.10 -15.72
N GLY A 394 -12.15 6.05 -15.89
CA GLY A 394 -13.54 5.98 -15.45
C GLY A 394 -14.38 5.01 -16.26
N SER A 395 -14.01 4.70 -17.50
CA SER A 395 -14.78 3.81 -18.38
C SER A 395 -14.37 2.34 -18.26
N VAL A 396 -13.12 2.05 -17.88
CA VAL A 396 -12.58 0.68 -17.82
C VAL A 396 -11.95 0.37 -16.47
N VAL A 397 -11.05 1.22 -15.96
CA VAL A 397 -10.26 0.93 -14.76
C VAL A 397 -11.12 1.04 -13.49
N LEU A 398 -11.74 2.19 -13.28
CA LEU A 398 -12.50 2.60 -12.10
C LEU A 398 -13.95 2.94 -12.48
N LYS A 399 -14.68 1.96 -13.03
CA LYS A 399 -16.09 2.14 -13.45
C LYS A 399 -16.99 2.69 -12.34
N ASP A 400 -16.71 2.24 -11.12
CA ASP A 400 -17.45 2.57 -9.90
C ASP A 400 -16.81 3.74 -9.13
N ALA A 401 -15.89 4.49 -9.74
CA ALA A 401 -15.32 5.68 -9.09
C ALA A 401 -16.44 6.66 -8.70
N PRO A 402 -16.48 7.12 -7.44
CA PRO A 402 -17.51 8.05 -6.97
C PRO A 402 -17.49 9.38 -7.72
N VAL A 403 -16.32 9.78 -8.24
CA VAL A 403 -16.15 10.93 -9.14
C VAL A 403 -15.35 10.51 -10.37
N LYS A 404 -15.92 10.81 -11.54
CA LYS A 404 -15.31 10.64 -12.85
C LYS A 404 -15.34 12.01 -13.54
N LEU A 405 -14.19 12.55 -13.87
CA LEU A 405 -14.05 13.80 -14.62
C LEU A 405 -13.62 13.46 -16.04
N TYR A 406 -14.29 14.05 -17.04
CA TYR A 406 -13.94 13.87 -18.44
C TYR A 406 -13.61 15.24 -19.05
N LEU A 407 -12.34 15.44 -19.40
CA LEU A 407 -11.85 16.68 -19.99
C LEU A 407 -11.99 16.62 -21.51
N GLN A 408 -12.62 17.64 -22.09
CA GLN A 408 -12.79 17.78 -23.54
C GLN A 408 -12.17 19.10 -24.02
N ALA A 409 -11.69 19.11 -25.26
CA ALA A 409 -11.31 20.33 -25.99
C ALA A 409 -11.32 20.00 -27.49
N SER A 410 -11.54 21.03 -28.33
CA SER A 410 -11.49 20.87 -29.78
C SER A 410 -10.09 20.40 -30.23
N GLU A 411 -10.02 19.70 -31.37
CA GLU A 411 -8.74 19.25 -31.93
C GLU A 411 -7.78 20.41 -32.19
N GLU A 412 -8.29 21.57 -32.64
CA GLU A 412 -7.49 22.76 -32.89
C GLU A 412 -6.85 23.31 -31.59
N VAL A 413 -7.64 23.43 -30.52
CA VAL A 413 -7.16 23.91 -29.21
C VAL A 413 -6.09 22.99 -28.64
N ARG A 414 -6.27 21.67 -28.77
CA ARG A 414 -5.32 20.66 -28.28
C ARG A 414 -4.01 20.67 -29.07
N ALA A 415 -4.09 20.82 -30.40
CA ALA A 415 -2.93 20.95 -31.27
C ALA A 415 -2.10 22.20 -30.94
N GLN A 416 -2.76 23.34 -30.73
CA GLN A 416 -2.11 24.60 -30.34
C GLN A 416 -1.34 24.46 -29.02
N ARG A 417 -1.99 23.97 -27.95
CA ARG A 417 -1.37 23.79 -26.62
C ARG A 417 -0.13 22.90 -26.66
N ARG A 418 -0.15 21.84 -27.48
CA ARG A 418 1.01 20.95 -27.62
C ARG A 418 2.14 21.63 -28.39
N GLY A 419 1.81 22.39 -29.43
CA GLY A 419 2.78 23.21 -30.15
C GLY A 419 3.49 24.20 -29.23
N GLU A 420 2.75 24.87 -28.34
CA GLU A 420 3.29 25.78 -27.33
C GLU A 420 4.24 25.06 -26.35
N GLN A 421 3.83 23.90 -25.81
CA GLN A 421 4.70 23.09 -24.93
C GLN A 421 5.96 22.56 -25.64
N ALA A 422 5.84 22.15 -26.89
CA ALA A 422 6.96 21.64 -27.68
C ALA A 422 7.98 22.75 -27.99
N ALA A 423 7.49 23.97 -28.28
CA ALA A 423 8.33 25.14 -28.48
C ALA A 423 9.06 25.54 -27.17
N GLU A 424 8.39 25.46 -26.03
CA GLU A 424 8.98 25.73 -24.70
C GLU A 424 10.07 24.71 -24.34
N TRP A 425 9.97 23.47 -24.83
CA TRP A 425 10.99 22.42 -24.70
C TRP A 425 12.03 22.39 -25.83
N GLY A 426 12.05 23.41 -26.71
CA GLY A 426 13.08 23.56 -27.76
C GLY A 426 12.92 22.65 -28.98
N SER A 427 11.74 22.05 -29.19
CA SER A 427 11.44 21.25 -30.38
C SER A 427 11.05 22.14 -31.57
N GLN A 428 11.54 21.81 -32.77
CA GLN A 428 11.23 22.52 -34.02
C GLN A 428 9.94 22.05 -34.72
N GLN A 429 9.14 21.18 -34.09
CA GLN A 429 7.88 20.71 -34.71
C GLN A 429 6.83 21.83 -34.79
N SER A 430 6.17 21.95 -35.94
CA SER A 430 5.06 22.89 -36.11
C SER A 430 3.81 22.41 -35.36
N ALA A 431 2.96 23.35 -34.90
CA ALA A 431 1.68 23.02 -34.25
C ALA A 431 0.78 22.11 -35.13
N SER A 432 0.91 22.21 -36.46
CA SER A 432 0.19 21.38 -37.43
C SER A 432 0.65 19.92 -37.49
N GLU A 433 1.93 19.65 -37.19
CA GLU A 433 2.51 18.32 -37.15
C GLU A 433 2.21 17.67 -35.79
N ALA A 434 2.35 18.44 -34.71
CA ALA A 434 1.96 18.02 -33.37
C ALA A 434 0.45 17.65 -33.29
N GLY A 435 -0.41 18.41 -33.98
CA GLY A 435 -1.85 18.11 -34.07
C GLY A 435 -2.18 16.82 -34.80
N ARG A 436 -1.49 16.53 -35.93
CA ARG A 436 -1.68 15.30 -36.71
C ARG A 436 -1.26 14.04 -35.94
N ASP A 437 -0.16 14.12 -35.20
CA ASP A 437 0.32 13.02 -34.34
C ASP A 437 -0.63 12.72 -33.17
N ILE A 438 -1.30 13.72 -32.63
CA ILE A 438 -2.28 13.55 -31.55
C ILE A 438 -3.58 12.93 -32.09
N SER A 439 -4.12 13.45 -33.20
CA SER A 439 -5.39 12.98 -33.77
C SER A 439 -5.27 11.52 -34.25
N GLY A 440 -4.12 11.12 -34.83
CA GLY A 440 -3.87 9.72 -35.20
C GLY A 440 -3.83 8.76 -34.00
N ARG A 441 -3.20 9.17 -32.90
CA ARG A 441 -3.17 8.38 -31.65
C ARG A 441 -4.53 8.30 -30.98
N ASP A 442 -5.26 9.41 -30.92
CA ASP A 442 -6.60 9.47 -30.32
C ASP A 442 -7.63 8.67 -31.14
N THR A 443 -7.50 8.64 -32.47
CA THR A 443 -8.30 7.78 -33.35
C THR A 443 -7.99 6.31 -33.08
N THR A 444 -6.72 5.95 -32.93
CA THR A 444 -6.31 4.58 -32.57
C THR A 444 -6.83 4.19 -31.17
N ASP A 445 -6.74 5.09 -30.21
CA ASP A 445 -7.21 4.87 -28.83
C ASP A 445 -8.74 4.78 -28.72
N SER A 446 -9.51 5.48 -29.56
CA SER A 446 -10.98 5.44 -29.56
C SER A 446 -11.55 4.27 -30.37
N THR A 447 -10.83 3.79 -31.39
CA THR A 447 -11.29 2.69 -32.27
C THR A 447 -10.79 1.30 -31.87
N ARG A 448 -9.89 1.18 -30.88
CA ARG A 448 -9.37 -0.12 -30.43
C ARG A 448 -10.44 -1.00 -29.77
N ALA A 449 -10.37 -2.31 -30.03
CA ALA A 449 -11.28 -3.30 -29.45
C ALA A 449 -11.15 -3.43 -27.92
N ALA A 450 -9.98 -3.14 -27.36
CA ALA A 450 -9.71 -3.22 -25.93
C ALA A 450 -9.58 -1.82 -25.30
N SER A 451 -10.51 -1.47 -24.42
CA SER A 451 -10.51 -0.24 -23.62
C SER A 451 -10.47 1.08 -24.43
N PRO A 452 -11.49 1.34 -25.27
CA PRO A 452 -11.51 2.53 -26.10
C PRO A 452 -11.58 3.82 -25.27
N LEU A 453 -10.99 4.90 -25.78
CA LEU A 453 -11.22 6.25 -25.28
C LEU A 453 -12.69 6.63 -25.53
N VAL A 454 -13.47 6.59 -24.46
CA VAL A 454 -14.90 6.96 -24.45
C VAL A 454 -15.19 7.77 -23.20
N GLU A 455 -16.16 8.67 -23.29
CA GLU A 455 -16.70 9.33 -22.11
C GLU A 455 -17.24 8.27 -21.12
N PRO A 456 -16.76 8.25 -19.87
CA PRO A 456 -17.27 7.32 -18.88
C PRO A 456 -18.74 7.61 -18.54
N GLU A 457 -19.55 6.55 -18.39
CA GLU A 457 -20.94 6.70 -17.94
C GLU A 457 -21.01 7.45 -16.59
N GLY A 458 -21.78 8.54 -16.54
CA GLY A 458 -21.93 9.37 -15.34
C GLY A 458 -20.72 10.24 -15.00
N ALA A 459 -19.81 10.47 -15.97
CA ALA A 459 -18.74 11.44 -15.84
C ALA A 459 -19.26 12.87 -15.82
N ILE A 460 -18.50 13.74 -15.16
CA ILE A 460 -18.70 15.19 -15.18
C ILE A 460 -17.80 15.73 -16.28
N VAL A 461 -18.41 16.18 -17.36
CA VAL A 461 -17.71 16.71 -18.53
C VAL A 461 -17.25 18.15 -18.23
N ILE A 462 -15.96 18.41 -18.45
CA ILE A 462 -15.34 19.74 -18.30
C ILE A 462 -14.78 20.13 -19.67
N ASP A 463 -15.41 21.10 -20.32
CA ASP A 463 -14.92 21.67 -21.57
C ASP A 463 -13.78 22.65 -21.28
N THR A 464 -12.58 22.31 -21.75
CA THR A 464 -11.37 23.13 -21.59
C THR A 464 -11.08 24.00 -22.80
N GLY A 465 -11.96 24.04 -23.81
CA GLY A 465 -11.81 24.90 -24.98
C GLY A 465 -11.91 26.39 -24.66
N GLU A 466 -12.79 26.74 -23.72
CA GLU A 466 -13.11 28.14 -23.36
C GLU A 466 -12.69 28.50 -21.93
N LEU A 467 -12.35 27.52 -21.09
CA LEU A 467 -11.91 27.73 -19.72
C LEU A 467 -10.38 27.92 -19.66
N ASP A 468 -9.94 28.91 -18.89
CA ASP A 468 -8.57 28.97 -18.41
C ASP A 468 -8.31 27.89 -17.34
N ALA A 469 -7.05 27.72 -16.95
CA ALA A 469 -6.64 26.68 -16.01
C ALA A 469 -7.34 26.81 -14.65
N ASP A 470 -7.50 28.05 -14.16
CA ASP A 470 -8.09 28.33 -12.84
C ASP A 470 -9.58 28.03 -12.83
N ALA A 471 -10.31 28.41 -13.89
CA ALA A 471 -11.73 28.12 -14.03
C ALA A 471 -12.00 26.61 -14.19
N MET A 472 -11.15 25.89 -14.93
CA MET A 472 -11.19 24.43 -15.02
C MET A 472 -10.99 23.77 -13.65
N ILE A 473 -9.99 24.22 -12.88
CA ILE A 473 -9.71 23.69 -11.53
C ILE A 473 -10.88 23.98 -10.59
N ALA A 474 -11.40 25.21 -10.59
CA ALA A 474 -12.53 25.61 -9.74
C ALA A 474 -13.77 24.73 -10.02
N ARG A 475 -14.09 24.50 -11.29
CA ARG A 475 -15.21 23.65 -11.70
C ARG A 475 -15.04 22.20 -11.25
N ALA A 476 -13.84 21.66 -11.35
CA ALA A 476 -13.54 20.30 -10.89
C ALA A 476 -13.61 20.17 -9.37
N ILE A 477 -13.14 21.17 -8.62
CA ILE A 477 -13.26 21.23 -7.16
C ILE A 477 -14.74 21.19 -6.77
N GLU A 478 -15.54 22.11 -7.30
CA GLU A 478 -16.99 22.19 -7.03
C GLU A 478 -17.69 20.84 -7.26
N ALA A 479 -17.42 20.21 -8.40
CA ALA A 479 -17.94 18.88 -8.74
C ALA A 479 -17.60 17.79 -7.72
N ILE A 480 -16.39 17.82 -7.14
CA ILE A 480 -15.96 16.88 -6.10
C ILE A 480 -16.65 17.19 -4.77
N GLU A 481 -16.81 18.47 -4.43
CA GLU A 481 -17.46 18.90 -3.19
C GLU A 481 -18.98 18.61 -3.20
N GLU A 482 -19.65 18.75 -4.34
CA GLU A 482 -21.07 18.42 -4.49
C GLU A 482 -21.36 16.93 -4.26
N ARG A 483 -20.45 16.05 -4.67
CA ARG A 483 -20.56 14.59 -4.48
C ARG A 483 -20.27 14.14 -3.04
N THR A 484 -19.85 15.07 -2.19
CA THR A 484 -19.56 14.86 -0.77
C THR A 484 -20.75 15.21 0.13
N ARG A 485 -21.69 16.04 -0.35
CA ARG A 485 -22.92 16.44 0.35
C ARG A 485 -24.03 15.42 0.14
#